data_AF-A0A951ECF7-F1
#
_entry.id   AF-A0A951ECF7-F1
#
_cell.length_a   1.000
_cell.length_b   1.000
_cell.length_c   1.000
_cell.angle_alpha   90.00
_cell.angle_beta   90.00
_cell.angle_gamma   90.00
#
_symmetry.space_group_name_H-M   'P 1'
#
loop_
_entity.id
_entity.type
_entity.pdbx_description
1 polymer ?
#
loop_
_entity_poly.entity_id
_entity_poly.type
_entity_poly.pdbx_seq_one_letter_code
_entity_poly.pdbx_strand_id
1 'polypeptide(L)' 'MATAIFAPADSSAAIPLRDIWPWAVFGGLLCLLALYFIGAEQGATALFPGMYIHEFVHDGRHLLGFPCH' A
#
# COMPACT_ATOMS: atom_id res chain seq x y z
N MET A 1 -46.31 41.10 -10.76
CA MET A 1 -45.57 39.91 -11.24
C MET A 1 -44.32 39.78 -10.38
N ALA A 2 -44.11 38.64 -9.72
CA ALA A 2 -42.93 38.41 -8.89
C ALA A 2 -41.99 37.45 -9.61
N THR A 3 -40.75 37.88 -9.81
CA THR A 3 -39.70 37.10 -10.48
C THR A 3 -38.97 36.28 -9.43
N ALA A 4 -38.97 34.95 -9.57
CA ALA A 4 -38.17 34.08 -8.71
C ALA A 4 -36.71 34.07 -9.19
N ILE A 5 -35.78 34.39 -8.29
CA ILE A 5 -34.33 34.25 -8.52
C ILE A 5 -33.93 32.87 -7.99
N PHE A 6 -33.46 31.99 -8.86
CA PHE A 6 -32.84 30.73 -8.44
C PHE A 6 -31.43 31.02 -7.94
N ALA A 7 -31.19 30.80 -6.65
CA ALA A 7 -29.84 30.76 -6.12
C ALA A 7 -29.14 29.48 -6.61
N PRO A 8 -27.83 29.53 -6.96
CA PRO A 8 -27.09 28.32 -7.29
C PRO A 8 -27.08 27.41 -6.06
N ALA A 9 -27.56 26.18 -6.22
CA ALA A 9 -27.41 25.17 -5.19
C ALA A 9 -25.93 24.76 -5.15
N ASP A 10 -25.24 25.05 -4.05
CA ASP A 10 -23.93 24.47 -3.77
C ASP A 10 -24.11 22.95 -3.64
N SER A 11 -23.83 22.25 -4.74
CA SER A 11 -24.01 20.81 -4.89
C SER A 11 -22.76 20.03 -4.48
N SER A 12 -21.90 20.62 -3.65
CA SER A 12 -20.84 19.90 -2.95
C SER A 12 -21.47 19.02 -1.87
N ALA A 13 -22.07 17.92 -2.30
CA ALA A 13 -22.63 16.91 -1.42
C ALA A 13 -21.46 16.16 -0.76
N ALA A 14 -21.33 16.29 0.55
CA ALA A 14 -20.35 15.54 1.31
C ALA A 14 -20.64 14.03 1.20
N ILE A 15 -19.63 13.24 0.83
CA ILE A 15 -19.73 11.78 0.79
C ILE A 15 -19.82 11.28 2.24
N PRO A 16 -20.86 10.52 2.62
CA PRO A 16 -20.99 10.06 3.99
C PRO A 16 -19.90 9.03 4.31
N LEU A 17 -19.30 9.15 5.51
CA LEU A 17 -18.20 8.29 5.96
C LEU A 17 -18.50 6.79 5.89
N ARG A 18 -19.77 6.40 6.06
CA ARG A 18 -20.21 5.00 6.00
C ARG A 18 -19.96 4.35 4.63
N ASP A 19 -19.96 5.15 3.56
CA ASP A 19 -19.77 4.68 2.19
C ASP A 19 -18.28 4.48 1.89
N ILE A 20 -17.40 5.20 2.61
CA ILE A 20 -15.93 5.15 2.44
C ILE A 20 -15.30 4.09 3.35
N TRP A 21 -15.85 3.90 4.56
CA TRP A 21 -15.24 3.08 5.60
C TRP A 21 -14.90 1.64 5.17
N PRO A 22 -15.77 0.89 4.47
CA PRO A 22 -15.44 -0.48 4.04
C PRO A 22 -14.24 -0.53 3.09
N TRP A 23 -14.14 0.43 2.16
CA TRP A 23 -13.04 0.52 1.22
C TRP A 23 -11.75 0.99 1.87
N ALA A 24 -11.84 1.93 2.81
CA ALA A 24 -10.70 2.39 3.60
C ALA A 24 -10.11 1.24 4.44
N VAL A 25 -10.96 0.43 5.07
CA VAL A 25 -10.52 -0.76 5.82
C VAL A 25 -9.89 -1.79 4.87
N PHE A 26 -10.54 -2.11 3.76
CA PHE A 26 -10.02 -3.06 2.78
C PHE A 26 -8.66 -2.62 2.21
N GLY A 27 -8.57 -1.37 1.74
CA GLY A 27 -7.33 -0.79 1.23
C GLY A 27 -6.25 -0.68 2.32
N GLY A 28 -6.63 -0.36 3.56
CA GLY A 28 -5.74 -0.36 4.71
C GLY A 28 -5.15 -1.74 5.00
N LEU A 29 -5.98 -2.79 4.97
CA LEU A 29 -5.51 -4.18 5.13
C LEU A 29 -4.56 -4.60 4.01
N LEU A 30 -4.88 -4.26 2.75
CA LEU A 30 -3.98 -4.53 1.62
C LEU A 30 -2.65 -3.76 1.74
N CYS A 31 -2.71 -2.51 2.20
CA CYS A 31 -1.51 -1.70 2.47
C CYS A 31 -0.65 -2.34 3.57
N LEU A 32 -1.25 -2.76 4.68
CA LEU A 32 -0.54 -3.47 5.75
C LEU A 32 0.06 -4.79 5.26
N LEU A 33 -0.66 -5.53 4.41
CA LEU A 33 -0.15 -6.75 3.80
C LEU A 33 1.04 -6.47 2.88
N ALA A 34 0.96 -5.43 2.06
CA ALA A 34 2.06 -5.00 1.20
C ALA A 34 3.28 -4.57 2.03
N LEU A 35 3.07 -3.78 3.09
CA LEU A 35 4.14 -3.39 4.02
C LEU A 35 4.75 -4.60 4.73
N TYR A 36 3.94 -5.60 5.09
CA TYR A 36 4.44 -6.84 5.65
C TYR A 36 5.33 -7.58 4.67
N PHE A 37 4.89 -7.82 3.43
CA PHE A 37 5.71 -8.52 2.44
C PHE A 37 6.95 -7.73 2.05
N ILE A 38 6.81 -6.44 1.73
CA ILE A 38 7.95 -5.58 1.38
C ILE A 38 8.93 -5.48 2.55
N GLY A 39 8.43 -5.34 3.78
CA GLY A 39 9.27 -5.22 4.97
C GLY A 39 9.90 -6.54 5.39
N ALA A 40 9.10 -7.59 5.60
CA ALA A 40 9.57 -8.88 6.09
C ALA A 40 10.50 -9.59 5.08
N GLU A 41 10.18 -9.57 3.79
CA GLU A 41 11.03 -10.21 2.76
C GLU A 41 12.35 -9.46 2.52
N GLN A 42 12.43 -8.18 2.92
CA GLN A 42 13.67 -7.40 2.91
C GLN A 42 14.36 -7.37 4.28
N GLY A 43 13.86 -8.15 5.26
CA GLY A 43 14.44 -8.25 6.59
C GLY A 43 14.17 -7.06 7.52
N ALA A 44 13.25 -6.16 7.20
CA ALA A 44 12.89 -5.02 8.06
C ALA A 44 12.30 -5.43 9.42
N THR A 45 11.75 -6.65 9.51
CA THR A 45 11.23 -7.25 10.75
C THR A 45 12.13 -8.36 11.29
N ALA A 46 13.32 -8.57 10.72
CA ALA A 46 14.21 -9.66 11.10
C ALA A 46 14.82 -9.40 12.49
N LEU A 47 14.53 -10.29 13.45
CA LEU A 47 15.12 -10.26 14.80
C LEU A 47 16.59 -10.72 14.80
N PHE A 48 16.98 -11.51 13.81
CA PHE A 48 18.34 -11.98 13.60
C PHE A 48 18.76 -11.63 12.17
N PRO A 49 19.99 -11.15 11.95
CA PRO A 49 20.49 -10.89 10.61
C PRO A 49 20.44 -12.17 9.77
N GLY A 50 19.63 -12.15 8.71
CA GLY A 50 19.45 -13.25 7.78
C GLY A 50 20.60 -13.37 6.78
N MET A 51 21.86 -13.47 7.26
CA MET A 51 23.02 -13.57 6.37
C MET A 51 23.04 -14.88 5.58
N TYR A 52 22.67 -16.00 6.20
CA TYR A 52 22.79 -17.32 5.56
C TYR A 52 21.95 -17.49 4.29
N ILE A 53 20.68 -17.09 4.34
CA ILE A 53 19.78 -17.20 3.19
C ILE A 53 20.12 -16.13 2.16
N HIS A 54 20.48 -14.92 2.62
CA HIS A 54 20.90 -13.84 1.75
C HIS A 54 22.15 -14.22 0.95
N GLU A 55 23.19 -14.74 1.60
CA GLU A 55 24.42 -15.23 0.97
C GLU A 55 24.16 -16.43 0.07
N PHE A 56 23.35 -17.40 0.51
CA PHE A 56 22.99 -18.56 -0.32
C PHE A 56 22.31 -18.16 -1.64
N VAL A 57 21.33 -17.25 -1.59
CA VAL A 57 20.63 -16.77 -2.79
C VAL A 57 21.52 -15.84 -3.61
N HIS A 58 22.31 -15.00 -2.95
CA HIS A 58 23.28 -14.13 -3.59
C HIS A 58 24.29 -14.94 -4.40
N ASP A 59 24.89 -15.96 -3.79
CA ASP A 59 25.85 -16.88 -4.41
C ASP A 59 25.20 -17.75 -5.49
N GLY A 60 23.95 -18.18 -5.30
CA GLY A 60 23.19 -18.91 -6.32
C GLY A 60 22.98 -18.08 -7.60
N ARG A 61 22.70 -16.79 -7.49
CA ARG A 61 22.61 -15.88 -8.64
C ARG A 61 23.95 -15.80 -9.38
N HIS A 62 25.05 -15.68 -8.63
CA HIS A 62 26.40 -15.61 -9.17
C HIS A 62 26.76 -16.90 -9.90
N LEU A 63 26.41 -18.05 -9.34
CA LEU A 63 26.62 -19.36 -9.95
C LEU A 63 25.87 -19.50 -11.27
N LEU A 64 24.68 -18.92 -11.39
CA LEU A 64 23.87 -18.91 -12.60
C LEU A 64 24.26 -17.78 -13.60
N GLY A 65 25.28 -16.98 -13.27
CA GLY A 65 25.80 -15.91 -14.13
C GLY A 65 24.95 -14.65 -14.17
N PHE A 66 23.98 -14.49 -13.28
CA PHE A 66 23.21 -13.26 -13.18
C PHE A 66 24.08 -12.15 -12.53
N PRO A 67 24.12 -10.93 -13.11
CA PRO A 67 24.91 -9.84 -12.55
C PRO A 67 24.34 -9.34 -11.21
N CYS A 68 25.23 -8.84 -10.34
CA CYS A 68 24.87 -8.11 -9.13
C CYS A 68 25.41 -6.67 -9.16
N HIS A 69 24.61 -5.71 -8.65
CA HIS A 69 25.02 -4.36 -8.32
C HIS A 69 24.31 -3.93 -7.04
#